data_AF-A0A8S3E890-F1
#
_entry.id   AF-A0A8S3E890-F1
#
_cell.length_a   1.000
_cell.length_b   1.000
_cell.length_c   1.000
_cell.angle_alpha   90.00
_cell.angle_beta   90.00
_cell.angle_gamma   90.00
#
_symmetry.space_group_name_H-M   'P 1'
#
loop_
_entity.id
_entity.type
_entity.pdbx_description
1 polymer ?
#
loop_
_entity_poly.entity_id
_entity_poly.type
_entity_poly.pdbx_seq_one_letter_code
_entity_poly.pdbx_strand_id
1 'polypeptide(L)'
;MKFAEVHQPGTFNINNHFYPEALNKSLCPEVKSFLELGNERIAERYCYLHPEANYKRLCTLMSSKPSVFHWSGSDLLHVTDHSKQKQMILLETNSCPSGQKSMPTDSYADGNSGYHKFVRLTFLTAIKAAEQSNKMIENGHLAVIYDKNPMENRGYAAAMADIFDEATYSIEFHHSDLDPPVKFINQVMFVRDSSSNWISIRAAFRYITHTPWLCIPVQSKTIIINPIIACLAGGRNKNLADHAYQILNKENEPFGLRIRTPHTVRNVRKSDVQHLNESLGGHMVVKVPYSNAGQG
;
A
#
# COMPACT_ATOMS: atom_id res chain seq x y z
N MET A 1 -17.30 -23.73 -4.21
CA MET A 1 -16.28 -23.80 -3.16
C MET A 1 -14.98 -23.28 -3.74
N LYS A 2 -14.28 -22.38 -3.03
CA LYS A 2 -13.01 -21.79 -3.48
C LYS A 2 -11.84 -22.50 -2.77
N PHE A 3 -10.72 -22.66 -3.47
CA PHE A 3 -9.51 -23.32 -2.98
C PHE A 3 -8.27 -22.49 -3.33
N ALA A 4 -7.25 -22.59 -2.49
CA ALA A 4 -6.00 -21.89 -2.69
C ALA A 4 -5.20 -22.49 -3.86
N GLU A 5 -4.65 -21.62 -4.69
CA GLU A 5 -3.67 -21.95 -5.73
C GLU A 5 -2.27 -21.97 -5.11
N VAL A 6 -1.45 -22.97 -5.43
CA VAL A 6 -0.11 -23.14 -4.84
C VAL A 6 0.95 -22.69 -5.84
N HIS A 7 1.84 -21.81 -5.40
CA HIS A 7 2.98 -21.30 -6.15
C HIS A 7 4.27 -21.90 -5.60
N GLN A 8 5.10 -22.47 -6.46
CA GLN A 8 6.37 -23.12 -6.08
C GLN A 8 7.56 -22.21 -6.41
N PRO A 9 8.70 -22.35 -5.71
CA PRO A 9 9.92 -21.67 -6.08
C PRO A 9 10.35 -21.98 -7.53
N GLY A 10 10.89 -20.99 -8.22
CA GLY A 10 11.36 -21.09 -9.61
C GLY A 10 10.24 -21.07 -10.65
N THR A 11 8.98 -20.80 -10.27
CA THR A 11 7.84 -20.80 -11.20
C THR A 11 7.40 -19.40 -11.65
N PHE A 12 8.04 -18.33 -11.16
CA PHE A 12 7.71 -16.97 -11.58
C PHE A 12 7.97 -16.78 -13.08
N ASN A 13 6.92 -16.38 -13.80
CA ASN A 13 7.03 -16.02 -15.20
C ASN A 13 6.54 -14.59 -15.40
N ILE A 14 7.43 -13.74 -15.85
CA ILE A 14 7.16 -12.33 -16.04
C ILE A 14 5.96 -12.04 -16.95
N ASN A 15 5.77 -12.81 -18.01
CA ASN A 15 4.69 -12.61 -18.98
C ASN A 15 3.31 -12.89 -18.38
N ASN A 16 3.25 -13.61 -17.26
CA ASN A 16 2.01 -13.92 -16.55
C ASN A 16 1.60 -12.82 -15.55
N HIS A 17 2.50 -11.89 -15.22
CA HIS A 17 2.35 -10.98 -14.09
C HIS A 17 2.48 -9.50 -14.45
N PHE A 18 2.78 -9.18 -15.70
CA PHE A 18 2.87 -7.80 -16.22
C PHE A 18 2.00 -7.63 -17.46
N TYR A 19 1.52 -6.41 -17.67
CA TYR A 19 0.94 -6.03 -18.95
C TYR A 19 2.03 -5.95 -20.02
N PRO A 20 1.76 -6.41 -21.26
CA PRO A 20 2.71 -6.30 -22.36
C PRO A 20 3.25 -4.88 -22.58
N GLU A 21 2.41 -3.85 -22.39
CA GLU A 21 2.80 -2.45 -22.52
C GLU A 21 3.82 -2.02 -21.47
N ALA A 22 3.78 -2.60 -20.27
CA ALA A 22 4.78 -2.32 -19.24
C ALA A 22 6.13 -2.94 -19.62
N LEU A 23 6.11 -4.18 -20.12
CA LEU A 23 7.30 -4.91 -20.55
C LEU A 23 8.03 -4.23 -21.72
N ASN A 24 7.27 -3.57 -22.60
CA ASN A 24 7.79 -2.88 -23.77
C ASN A 24 8.18 -1.42 -23.52
N LYS A 25 8.05 -0.93 -22.28
CA LYS A 25 8.40 0.45 -21.91
C LYS A 25 9.61 0.48 -21.01
N SER A 26 10.39 1.54 -21.15
CA SER A 26 11.50 1.88 -20.25
C SER A 26 11.17 3.15 -19.48
N LEU A 27 11.77 3.31 -18.31
CA LEU A 27 11.69 4.56 -17.56
C LEU A 27 12.40 5.68 -18.34
N CYS A 28 11.78 6.86 -18.33
CA CYS A 28 12.38 8.09 -18.84
C CYS A 28 13.68 8.39 -18.06
N PRO A 29 14.79 8.76 -18.74
CA PRO A 29 16.09 8.97 -18.09
C PRO A 29 16.06 9.94 -16.90
N GLU A 30 15.26 10.99 -17.00
CA GLU A 30 15.07 12.00 -15.97
C GLU A 30 14.41 11.41 -14.73
N VAL A 31 13.39 10.57 -14.91
CA VAL A 31 12.72 9.85 -13.81
C VAL A 31 13.69 8.86 -13.17
N LYS A 32 14.43 8.10 -13.98
CA LYS A 32 15.43 7.15 -13.49
C LYS A 32 16.49 7.84 -12.65
N SER A 33 17.09 8.90 -13.17
CA SER A 33 18.09 9.70 -12.45
C SER A 33 17.53 10.24 -11.14
N PHE A 34 16.27 10.68 -11.12
CA PHE A 34 15.62 11.16 -9.91
C PHE A 34 15.48 10.05 -8.84
N LEU A 35 15.06 8.84 -9.23
CA LEU A 35 14.91 7.69 -8.32
C LEU A 35 16.24 7.22 -7.71
N GLU A 36 17.38 7.57 -8.32
CA GLU A 36 18.73 7.22 -7.87
C GLU A 36 19.37 8.26 -6.94
N LEU A 37 18.78 9.45 -6.74
CA LEU A 37 19.40 10.56 -5.99
C LEU A 37 19.64 10.26 -4.50
N GLY A 38 18.84 9.39 -3.90
CA GLY A 38 18.84 9.17 -2.45
C GLY A 38 18.29 10.37 -1.66
N ASN A 39 18.02 10.15 -0.37
CA ASN A 39 17.31 11.13 0.46
C ASN A 39 18.08 12.45 0.62
N GLU A 40 19.40 12.40 0.78
CA GLU A 40 20.24 13.59 1.02
C GLU A 40 20.20 14.56 -0.17
N ARG A 41 20.47 14.08 -1.39
CA ARG A 41 20.45 14.93 -2.59
C ARG A 41 19.06 15.45 -2.92
N ILE A 42 18.01 14.68 -2.63
CA ILE A 42 16.62 15.15 -2.76
C ILE A 42 16.37 16.29 -1.77
N ALA A 43 16.79 16.14 -0.51
CA ALA A 43 16.61 17.16 0.51
C ALA A 43 17.42 18.44 0.20
N GLU A 44 18.64 18.33 -0.31
CA GLU A 44 19.46 19.47 -0.76
C GLU A 44 18.75 20.25 -1.86
N ARG A 45 18.27 19.57 -2.91
CA ARG A 45 17.51 20.19 -4.00
C ARG A 45 16.24 20.86 -3.51
N TYR A 46 15.52 20.22 -2.59
CA TYR A 46 14.31 20.78 -2.01
C TYR A 46 14.61 22.07 -1.24
N CYS A 47 15.61 22.06 -0.35
CA CYS A 47 15.96 23.23 0.48
C CYS A 47 16.58 24.37 -0.35
N TYR A 48 17.20 24.07 -1.50
CA TYR A 48 17.63 25.10 -2.45
C TYR A 48 16.44 25.87 -3.06
N LEU A 49 15.37 25.15 -3.40
CA LEU A 49 14.13 25.74 -3.95
C LEU A 49 13.22 26.34 -2.86
N HIS A 50 13.38 25.88 -1.61
CA HIS A 50 12.61 26.26 -0.44
C HIS A 50 13.55 26.67 0.72
N PRO A 51 14.14 27.88 0.69
CA PRO A 51 15.11 28.32 1.69
C PRO A 51 14.56 28.36 3.13
N GLU A 52 13.24 28.41 3.29
CA GLU A 52 12.54 28.33 4.57
C GLU A 52 12.58 26.92 5.19
N ALA A 53 12.84 25.89 4.39
CA ALA A 53 12.77 24.50 4.83
C ALA A 53 14.02 24.06 5.59
N ASN A 54 13.82 23.38 6.71
CA ASN A 54 14.91 22.83 7.50
C ASN A 54 15.42 21.50 6.93
N TYR A 55 16.63 21.51 6.37
CA TYR A 55 17.30 20.34 5.80
C TYR A 55 17.36 19.13 6.76
N LYS A 56 17.83 19.33 8.01
CA LYS A 56 18.00 18.24 8.98
C LYS A 56 16.67 17.57 9.33
N ARG A 57 15.62 18.39 9.48
CA ARG A 57 14.27 17.89 9.74
C ARG A 57 13.73 17.11 8.54
N LEU A 58 13.91 17.61 7.31
CA LEU A 58 13.50 16.92 6.10
C LEU A 58 14.19 15.55 5.95
N CYS A 59 15.50 15.49 6.16
CA CYS A 59 16.24 14.22 6.13
C CYS A 59 15.74 13.22 7.19
N THR A 60 15.37 13.72 8.38
CA THR A 60 14.78 12.90 9.45
C THR A 60 13.41 12.34 9.03
N LEU A 61 12.55 13.16 8.42
CA LEU A 61 11.25 12.72 7.91
C LEU A 61 11.41 11.66 6.80
N MET A 62 12.29 11.90 5.83
CA MET A 62 12.54 10.98 4.71
C MET A 62 13.19 9.66 5.14
N SER A 63 13.91 9.66 6.26
CA SER A 63 14.56 8.46 6.82
C SER A 63 13.68 7.71 7.82
N SER A 64 12.52 8.26 8.17
CA SER A 64 11.59 7.65 9.12
C SER A 64 11.06 6.31 8.59
N LYS A 65 10.94 5.32 9.48
CA LYS A 65 10.39 4.00 9.18
C LYS A 65 9.14 3.77 10.02
N PRO A 66 7.95 3.64 9.42
CA PRO A 66 6.74 3.36 10.18
C PRO A 66 6.79 1.95 10.77
N SER A 67 6.19 1.76 11.94
CA SER A 67 6.15 0.47 12.64
C SER A 67 5.14 -0.53 12.06
N VAL A 68 4.11 -0.03 11.36
CA VAL A 68 3.00 -0.86 10.84
C VAL A 68 2.66 -0.60 9.38
N PHE A 69 2.94 0.60 8.86
CA PHE A 69 2.50 1.02 7.53
C PHE A 69 3.65 0.98 6.52
N HIS A 70 4.14 -0.22 6.20
CA HIS A 70 5.38 -0.43 5.44
C HIS A 70 5.24 -0.24 3.92
N TRP A 71 4.02 -0.28 3.38
CA TRP A 71 3.80 -0.09 1.95
C TRP A 71 2.62 0.82 1.67
N SER A 72 2.89 2.06 1.28
CA SER A 72 1.87 3.04 0.92
C SER A 72 1.92 3.35 -0.58
N GLY A 73 0.76 3.61 -1.15
CA GLY A 73 0.65 4.39 -2.37
C GLY A 73 0.02 5.74 -2.04
N SER A 74 0.39 6.78 -2.76
CA SER A 74 -0.15 8.12 -2.55
C SER A 74 -0.59 8.69 -3.87
N ASP A 75 -1.83 9.18 -3.92
CA ASP A 75 -2.37 9.83 -5.10
C ASP A 75 -2.03 11.30 -5.04
N LEU A 76 -1.22 11.75 -6.00
CA LEU A 76 -0.76 13.12 -6.11
C LEU A 76 -1.45 13.81 -7.29
N LEU A 77 -1.81 15.08 -7.11
CA LEU A 77 -2.34 15.91 -8.18
C LEU A 77 -1.43 17.12 -8.40
N HIS A 78 -1.07 17.39 -9.66
CA HIS A 78 -0.40 18.63 -10.04
C HIS A 78 -1.46 19.68 -10.34
N VAL A 79 -1.57 20.70 -9.49
CA VAL A 79 -2.62 21.72 -9.58
C VAL A 79 -2.00 23.09 -9.81
N THR A 80 -2.82 23.98 -10.38
CA THR A 80 -2.52 25.41 -10.47
C THR A 80 -3.59 26.15 -9.66
N ASP A 81 -3.18 26.99 -8.71
CA ASP A 81 -4.12 27.78 -7.92
C ASP A 81 -4.57 29.06 -8.66
N HIS A 82 -5.47 29.83 -8.04
CA HIS A 82 -5.98 31.09 -8.60
C HIS A 82 -4.88 32.14 -8.83
N SER A 83 -3.75 32.03 -8.13
CA SER A 83 -2.57 32.88 -8.27
C SER A 83 -1.59 32.35 -9.33
N LYS A 84 -2.01 31.37 -10.15
CA LYS A 84 -1.21 30.68 -11.18
C LYS A 84 0.00 29.92 -10.62
N GLN A 85 0.02 29.61 -9.32
CA GLN A 85 1.10 28.85 -8.71
C GLN A 85 0.87 27.36 -8.92
N LYS A 86 1.87 26.71 -9.50
CA LYS A 86 1.89 25.26 -9.71
C LYS A 86 2.37 24.55 -8.46
N GLN A 87 1.65 23.53 -8.03
CA GLN A 87 2.00 22.77 -6.84
C GLN A 87 1.51 21.33 -6.92
N MET A 88 2.25 20.43 -6.29
CA MET A 88 1.81 19.06 -6.05
C MET A 88 1.02 19.01 -4.75
N ILE A 89 -0.17 18.41 -4.78
CA ILE A 89 -0.99 18.14 -3.61
C ILE A 89 -1.18 16.63 -3.41
N LEU A 90 -1.25 16.21 -2.14
CA LEU A 90 -1.62 14.87 -1.74
C LEU A 90 -3.14 14.78 -1.60
N LEU A 91 -3.76 13.85 -2.33
CA LEU A 91 -5.20 13.61 -2.27
C LEU A 91 -5.58 12.49 -1.32
N GLU A 92 -4.88 11.36 -1.40
CA GLU A 92 -5.10 10.23 -0.52
C GLU A 92 -3.86 9.37 -0.39
N THR A 93 -3.83 8.59 0.69
CA THR A 93 -2.84 7.54 0.93
C THR A 93 -3.55 6.20 1.04
N ASN A 94 -3.00 5.19 0.38
CA ASN A 94 -3.58 3.87 0.19
C ASN A 94 -2.69 2.80 0.83
N SER A 95 -3.24 2.01 1.76
CA SER A 95 -2.49 0.96 2.48
C SER A 95 -2.38 -0.38 1.76
N CYS A 96 -2.84 -0.44 0.53
CA CYS A 96 -2.76 -1.61 -0.34
C CYS A 96 -2.92 -1.05 -1.76
N PRO A 97 -1.85 -0.42 -2.27
CA PRO A 97 -1.85 0.17 -3.60
C PRO A 97 -1.70 -0.91 -4.67
N SER A 98 -2.17 -0.57 -5.87
CA SER A 98 -1.98 -1.36 -7.08
C SER A 98 -0.89 -0.69 -7.93
N GLY A 99 -0.21 -1.44 -8.78
CA GLY A 99 0.53 -0.84 -9.89
C GLY A 99 1.73 -1.62 -10.39
N GLN A 100 2.15 -2.70 -9.72
CA GLN A 100 3.35 -3.44 -10.12
C GLN A 100 3.22 -4.01 -11.52
N LYS A 101 2.07 -4.61 -11.85
CA LYS A 101 1.77 -5.15 -13.20
C LYS A 101 1.87 -4.13 -14.35
N SER A 102 1.80 -2.84 -14.04
CA SER A 102 1.76 -1.75 -15.02
C SER A 102 2.98 -0.82 -14.96
N MET A 103 3.83 -0.93 -13.95
CA MET A 103 4.97 -0.05 -13.75
C MET A 103 6.19 -0.58 -14.49
N PRO A 104 6.77 0.16 -15.45
CA PRO A 104 8.03 -0.22 -16.06
C PRO A 104 9.14 -0.33 -15.00
N THR A 105 10.02 -1.32 -15.14
CA THR A 105 11.20 -1.50 -14.27
C THR A 105 12.49 -1.50 -15.10
N ASP A 106 13.59 -1.11 -14.45
CA ASP A 106 14.93 -1.09 -15.05
C ASP A 106 15.47 -2.48 -15.41
N SER A 107 14.96 -3.51 -14.73
CA SER A 107 15.31 -4.89 -15.01
C SER A 107 14.11 -5.80 -14.79
N TYR A 108 13.95 -6.69 -15.75
CA TYR A 108 12.99 -7.78 -15.77
C TYR A 108 13.67 -9.13 -15.54
N ALA A 109 14.97 -9.14 -15.22
CA ALA A 109 15.71 -10.35 -14.94
C ALA A 109 15.08 -11.13 -13.78
N ASP A 110 15.16 -12.46 -13.87
CA ASP A 110 14.65 -13.38 -12.85
C ASP A 110 15.19 -13.00 -11.46
N GLY A 111 14.30 -12.96 -10.48
CA GLY A 111 14.64 -12.57 -9.11
C GLY A 111 14.72 -11.07 -8.83
N ASN A 112 14.61 -10.19 -9.85
CA ASN A 112 14.78 -8.73 -9.73
C ASN A 112 13.59 -7.89 -10.24
N SER A 113 12.45 -8.52 -10.54
CA SER A 113 11.21 -7.81 -10.88
C SER A 113 10.74 -6.84 -9.77
N GLY A 114 9.81 -5.94 -10.10
CA GLY A 114 9.17 -5.04 -9.13
C GLY A 114 8.51 -5.78 -7.96
N TYR A 115 7.90 -6.94 -8.21
CA TYR A 115 7.35 -7.84 -7.18
C TYR A 115 8.43 -8.30 -6.20
N HIS A 116 9.55 -8.79 -6.73
CA HIS A 116 10.65 -9.31 -5.93
C HIS A 116 11.30 -8.22 -5.08
N LYS A 117 11.60 -7.07 -5.70
CA LYS A 117 12.14 -5.91 -4.99
C LYS A 117 11.22 -5.49 -3.84
N PHE A 118 9.91 -5.43 -4.08
CA PHE A 118 8.94 -5.10 -3.06
C PHE A 118 8.95 -6.10 -1.89
N VAL A 119 8.83 -7.41 -2.18
CA VAL A 119 8.77 -8.46 -1.17
C VAL A 119 10.06 -8.49 -0.34
N ARG A 120 11.24 -8.30 -0.95
CA ARG A 120 12.53 -8.23 -0.23
C ARG A 120 12.60 -7.03 0.72
N LEU A 121 12.15 -5.86 0.28
CA LEU A 121 12.27 -4.61 1.04
C LEU A 121 11.21 -4.46 2.14
N THR A 122 10.11 -5.21 2.06
CA THR A 122 8.99 -5.10 3.01
C THR A 122 8.75 -6.42 3.74
N PHE A 123 8.25 -7.44 3.04
CA PHE A 123 7.75 -8.67 3.67
C PHE A 123 8.83 -9.50 4.32
N LEU A 124 9.94 -9.68 3.62
CA LEU A 124 11.10 -10.41 4.14
C LEU A 124 11.64 -9.76 5.41
N THR A 125 11.71 -8.42 5.44
CA THR A 125 12.14 -7.68 6.63
C THR A 125 11.19 -7.89 7.81
N ALA A 126 9.87 -7.86 7.57
CA ALA A 126 8.86 -8.06 8.61
C ALA A 126 8.90 -9.49 9.18
N ILE A 127 9.03 -10.51 8.33
CA ILE A 127 9.12 -11.91 8.76
C ILE A 127 10.41 -12.15 9.54
N LYS A 128 11.57 -11.71 9.05
CA LYS A 128 12.84 -11.85 9.77
C LYS A 128 12.82 -11.21 11.16
N ALA A 129 12.20 -10.04 11.30
CA ALA A 129 12.04 -9.41 12.61
C ALA A 129 11.15 -10.21 13.57
N ALA A 130 10.12 -10.89 13.04
CA ALA A 130 9.25 -11.74 13.85
C ALA A 130 9.90 -13.08 14.24
N GLU A 131 10.71 -13.67 13.35
CA GLU A 131 11.55 -14.83 13.63
C GLU A 131 12.52 -14.53 14.78
N GLN A 132 13.23 -13.41 14.70
CA GLN A 132 14.17 -12.96 15.73
C GLN A 132 13.51 -12.71 17.10
N SER A 133 12.22 -12.37 17.11
CA SER A 133 11.45 -12.13 18.34
C SER A 133 10.65 -13.34 18.83
N ASN A 134 10.84 -14.51 18.21
CA ASN A 134 10.15 -15.77 18.52
C ASN A 134 8.61 -15.64 18.53
N LYS A 135 8.06 -14.82 17.63
CA LYS A 135 6.62 -14.57 17.49
C LYS A 135 6.00 -15.30 16.30
N MET A 136 6.76 -16.15 15.62
CA MET A 136 6.30 -16.89 14.45
C MET A 136 5.41 -18.06 14.83
N ILE A 137 4.40 -18.30 14.01
CA ILE A 137 3.58 -19.51 14.09
C ILE A 137 4.41 -20.68 13.57
N GLU A 138 4.65 -21.67 14.42
CA GLU A 138 5.35 -22.91 14.07
C GLU A 138 4.62 -23.63 12.93
N ASN A 139 5.39 -24.14 11.96
CA ASN A 139 4.89 -24.87 10.79
C ASN A 139 3.81 -24.14 9.97
N GLY A 140 3.63 -22.83 10.15
CA GLY A 140 2.71 -22.06 9.31
C GLY A 140 3.32 -21.81 7.93
N HIS A 141 2.47 -21.56 6.93
CA HIS A 141 2.88 -21.30 5.55
C HIS A 141 2.77 -19.83 5.17
N LEU A 142 3.12 -19.48 3.94
CA LEU A 142 2.92 -18.14 3.37
C LEU A 142 1.64 -18.08 2.54
N ALA A 143 0.98 -16.93 2.55
CA ALA A 143 -0.17 -16.72 1.67
C ALA A 143 -0.25 -15.31 1.07
N VAL A 144 -0.96 -15.20 -0.05
CA VAL A 144 -1.47 -13.97 -0.64
C VAL A 144 -2.99 -14.06 -0.69
N ILE A 145 -3.67 -13.17 0.03
CA ILE A 145 -5.13 -13.08 0.00
C ILE A 145 -5.56 -11.85 -0.79
N TYR A 146 -6.56 -11.99 -1.67
CA TYR A 146 -6.97 -10.88 -2.54
C TYR A 146 -8.46 -10.86 -2.88
N ASP A 147 -9.01 -9.68 -3.17
CA ASP A 147 -10.41 -9.49 -3.61
C ASP A 147 -10.53 -9.08 -5.09
N LYS A 148 -9.40 -8.80 -5.75
CA LYS A 148 -9.33 -8.45 -7.18
C LYS A 148 -7.90 -8.60 -7.71
N ASN A 149 -7.69 -8.27 -8.98
CA ASN A 149 -6.38 -8.23 -9.63
C ASN A 149 -5.58 -9.54 -9.48
N PRO A 150 -6.11 -10.70 -9.91
CA PRO A 150 -5.44 -11.99 -9.72
C PRO A 150 -4.05 -12.04 -10.37
N MET A 151 -3.83 -11.36 -11.50
CA MET A 151 -2.53 -11.25 -12.17
C MET A 151 -1.43 -10.73 -11.23
N GLU A 152 -1.71 -9.61 -10.55
CA GLU A 152 -0.74 -8.95 -9.66
C GLU A 152 -0.53 -9.77 -8.38
N ASN A 153 -1.60 -10.35 -7.85
CA ASN A 153 -1.54 -11.15 -6.63
C ASN A 153 -0.83 -12.49 -6.82
N ARG A 154 -1.03 -13.15 -7.97
CA ARG A 154 -0.22 -14.31 -8.37
C ARG A 154 1.25 -13.92 -8.55
N GLY A 155 1.53 -12.74 -9.09
CA GLY A 155 2.89 -12.22 -9.19
C GLY A 155 3.58 -12.05 -7.83
N TYR A 156 2.86 -11.53 -6.83
CA TYR A 156 3.35 -11.50 -5.46
C TYR A 156 3.53 -12.90 -4.85
N ALA A 157 2.59 -13.82 -5.09
CA ALA A 157 2.68 -15.18 -4.56
C ALA A 157 3.88 -15.95 -5.11
N ALA A 158 4.11 -15.88 -6.43
CA ALA A 158 5.27 -16.49 -7.07
C ALA A 158 6.58 -15.83 -6.62
N ALA A 159 6.65 -14.49 -6.54
CA ALA A 159 7.83 -13.81 -6.03
C ALA A 159 8.12 -14.12 -4.55
N MET A 160 7.08 -14.33 -3.74
CA MET A 160 7.23 -14.82 -2.37
C MET A 160 7.79 -16.23 -2.36
N ALA A 161 7.25 -17.15 -3.18
CA ALA A 161 7.78 -18.50 -3.26
C ALA A 161 9.28 -18.53 -3.62
N ASP A 162 9.70 -17.72 -4.59
CA ASP A 162 11.11 -17.57 -4.98
C ASP A 162 12.00 -16.99 -3.88
N ILE A 163 11.51 -16.00 -3.13
CA ILE A 163 12.31 -15.29 -2.10
C ILE A 163 12.49 -16.12 -0.84
N PHE A 164 11.45 -16.85 -0.44
CA PHE A 164 11.46 -17.66 0.79
C PHE A 164 11.84 -19.12 0.54
N ASP A 165 12.01 -19.51 -0.73
CA ASP A 165 12.33 -20.88 -1.14
C ASP A 165 11.36 -21.92 -0.57
N GLU A 166 10.07 -21.59 -0.59
CA GLU A 166 8.99 -22.46 -0.12
C GLU A 166 7.68 -22.20 -0.87
N ALA A 167 6.73 -23.14 -0.75
CA ALA A 167 5.41 -22.98 -1.37
C ALA A 167 4.61 -21.81 -0.76
N THR A 168 4.03 -20.98 -1.61
CA THR A 168 3.13 -19.88 -1.23
C THR A 168 1.72 -20.11 -1.76
N TYR A 169 0.71 -19.93 -0.90
CA TYR A 169 -0.69 -20.06 -1.27
C TYR A 169 -1.25 -18.72 -1.78
N SER A 170 -2.03 -18.72 -2.85
CA SER A 170 -2.80 -17.53 -3.26
C SER A 170 -4.28 -17.86 -3.28
N ILE A 171 -5.11 -16.99 -2.70
CA ILE A 171 -6.54 -17.25 -2.56
C ILE A 171 -7.36 -15.98 -2.73
N GLU A 172 -8.38 -16.08 -3.57
CA GLU A 172 -9.42 -15.07 -3.68
C GLU A 172 -10.37 -15.15 -2.49
N PHE A 173 -10.57 -14.05 -1.78
CA PHE A 173 -11.32 -14.00 -0.54
C PHE A 173 -12.19 -12.74 -0.46
N HIS A 174 -13.51 -12.93 -0.37
CA HIS A 174 -14.50 -11.86 -0.24
C HIS A 174 -15.29 -12.00 1.05
N HIS A 175 -15.66 -10.87 1.65
CA HIS A 175 -16.49 -10.86 2.87
C HIS A 175 -17.88 -11.50 2.64
N SER A 176 -18.38 -11.46 1.40
CA SER A 176 -19.67 -12.00 0.99
C SER A 176 -19.62 -13.50 0.63
N ASP A 177 -18.46 -14.15 0.75
CA ASP A 177 -18.35 -15.58 0.49
C ASP A 177 -19.15 -16.37 1.54
N LEU A 178 -20.20 -17.09 1.10
CA LEU A 178 -21.01 -17.95 1.96
C LEU A 178 -20.22 -19.13 2.56
N ASP A 179 -19.20 -19.57 1.84
CA ASP A 179 -18.27 -20.64 2.22
C ASP A 179 -16.83 -20.15 2.00
N PRO A 180 -16.34 -19.26 2.90
CA PRO A 180 -15.11 -18.52 2.69
C PRO A 180 -13.91 -19.48 2.70
N PRO A 181 -12.97 -19.35 1.75
CA PRO A 181 -11.78 -20.19 1.68
C PRO A 181 -10.68 -19.78 2.69
N VAL A 182 -10.95 -18.73 3.47
CA VAL A 182 -10.08 -18.20 4.52
C VAL A 182 -10.88 -18.10 5.80
N LYS A 183 -10.27 -18.51 6.92
CA LYS A 183 -10.86 -18.34 8.25
C LYS A 183 -9.79 -17.92 9.25
N PHE A 184 -10.21 -17.25 10.32
CA PHE A 184 -9.34 -16.92 11.45
C PHE A 184 -9.81 -17.69 12.69
N ILE A 185 -8.94 -18.49 13.28
CA ILE A 185 -9.20 -19.21 14.54
C ILE A 185 -8.13 -18.78 15.53
N ASN A 186 -8.52 -18.26 16.70
CA ASN A 186 -7.60 -17.79 17.72
C ASN A 186 -6.53 -16.81 17.20
N GLN A 187 -6.95 -15.90 16.30
CA GLN A 187 -6.12 -14.91 15.60
C GLN A 187 -5.08 -15.49 14.60
N VAL A 188 -5.12 -16.79 14.31
CA VAL A 188 -4.32 -17.43 13.26
C VAL A 188 -5.15 -17.57 12.00
N MET A 189 -4.61 -17.14 10.86
CA MET A 189 -5.23 -17.30 9.56
C MET A 189 -5.04 -18.73 9.05
N PHE A 190 -6.09 -19.31 8.49
CA PHE A 190 -6.07 -20.59 7.79
C PHE A 190 -6.63 -20.40 6.38
N VAL A 191 -6.01 -21.08 5.41
CA VAL A 191 -6.49 -21.15 4.02
C VAL A 191 -6.90 -22.57 3.67
N ARG A 192 -7.90 -22.72 2.81
CA ARG A 192 -8.38 -24.03 2.34
C ARG A 192 -7.63 -24.45 1.08
N ASP A 193 -6.96 -25.59 1.11
CA ASP A 193 -6.29 -26.18 -0.06
C ASP A 193 -7.27 -26.93 -0.98
N SER A 194 -6.79 -27.43 -2.12
CA SER A 194 -7.59 -28.21 -3.09
C SER A 194 -8.12 -29.54 -2.55
N SER A 195 -7.52 -30.07 -1.48
CA SER A 195 -7.96 -31.28 -0.78
C SER A 195 -8.93 -30.99 0.36
N SER A 196 -9.39 -29.73 0.49
CA SER A 196 -10.25 -29.24 1.58
C SER A 196 -9.63 -29.26 2.97
N ASN A 197 -8.29 -29.37 3.06
CA ASN A 197 -7.57 -29.21 4.32
C ASN A 197 -7.39 -27.72 4.65
N TRP A 198 -7.31 -27.43 5.95
CA TRP A 198 -7.06 -26.08 6.45
C TRP A 198 -5.60 -25.92 6.83
N ILE A 199 -4.88 -25.09 6.07
CA ILE A 199 -3.46 -24.84 6.24
C ILE A 199 -3.25 -23.58 7.07
N SER A 200 -2.48 -23.68 8.16
CA SER A 200 -2.14 -22.52 9.00
C SER A 200 -1.16 -21.60 8.27
N ILE A 201 -1.36 -20.29 8.38
CA ILE A 201 -0.52 -19.29 7.73
C ILE A 201 0.24 -18.49 8.77
N ARG A 202 1.58 -18.45 8.66
CA ARG A 202 2.44 -17.66 9.55
C ARG A 202 2.56 -16.21 9.11
N ALA A 203 2.52 -15.96 7.80
CA ALA A 203 2.55 -14.62 7.25
C ALA A 203 1.74 -14.52 5.94
N ALA A 204 1.04 -13.41 5.76
CA ALA A 204 0.20 -13.14 4.61
C ALA A 204 0.47 -11.76 4.00
N PHE A 205 0.64 -11.75 2.68
CA PHE A 205 0.46 -10.54 1.89
C PHE A 205 -1.03 -10.33 1.68
N ARG A 206 -1.51 -9.13 2.00
CA ARG A 206 -2.93 -8.77 1.88
C ARG A 206 -3.17 -7.80 0.74
N TYR A 207 -4.00 -8.22 -0.21
CA TYR A 207 -4.59 -7.40 -1.27
C TYR A 207 -6.13 -7.41 -1.18
N ILE A 208 -6.66 -7.21 0.02
CA ILE A 208 -8.09 -6.99 0.23
C ILE A 208 -8.32 -5.48 0.27
N THR A 209 -9.05 -4.98 -0.72
CA THR A 209 -9.20 -3.56 -0.97
C THR A 209 -10.52 -2.98 -0.49
N HIS A 210 -11.61 -3.72 -0.60
CA HIS A 210 -12.91 -3.26 -0.16
C HIS A 210 -13.19 -3.70 1.28
N THR A 211 -13.38 -2.73 2.19
CA THR A 211 -13.73 -2.96 3.60
C THR A 211 -12.98 -4.11 4.29
N PRO A 212 -11.63 -4.12 4.26
CA PRO A 212 -10.85 -5.30 4.68
C PRO A 212 -11.04 -5.70 6.15
N TRP A 213 -11.50 -4.78 7.00
CA TRP A 213 -11.84 -5.03 8.40
C TRP A 213 -13.06 -5.94 8.59
N LEU A 214 -13.85 -6.19 7.53
CA LEU A 214 -14.92 -7.20 7.55
C LEU A 214 -14.39 -8.62 7.35
N CYS A 215 -13.21 -8.77 6.72
CA CYS A 215 -12.59 -10.05 6.40
C CYS A 215 -11.51 -10.48 7.41
N ILE A 216 -10.78 -9.50 7.94
CA ILE A 216 -9.53 -9.72 8.67
C ILE A 216 -9.66 -9.06 10.05
N PRO A 217 -9.30 -9.76 11.13
CA PRO A 217 -9.33 -9.19 12.47
C PRO A 217 -8.32 -8.05 12.62
N VAL A 218 -8.62 -7.10 13.51
CA VAL A 218 -7.73 -5.96 13.80
C VAL A 218 -6.39 -6.44 14.37
N GLN A 219 -6.44 -7.45 15.22
CA GLN A 219 -5.29 -8.14 15.78
C GLN A 219 -5.17 -9.53 15.16
N SER A 220 -3.94 -9.91 14.80
CA SER A 220 -3.63 -11.17 14.15
C SER A 220 -2.29 -11.68 14.67
N LYS A 221 -2.22 -12.99 14.94
CA LYS A 221 -0.98 -13.71 15.19
C LYS A 221 -0.26 -14.03 13.88
N THR A 222 -1.02 -14.27 12.80
CA THR A 222 -0.45 -14.28 11.45
C THR A 222 0.05 -12.88 11.12
N ILE A 223 1.28 -12.76 10.65
CA ILE A 223 1.85 -11.47 10.21
C ILE A 223 1.14 -11.04 8.94
N ILE A 224 0.59 -9.83 8.94
CA ILE A 224 -0.09 -9.28 7.77
C ILE A 224 0.62 -7.98 7.39
N ILE A 225 1.12 -7.88 6.15
CA ILE A 225 1.64 -6.59 5.65
C ILE A 225 0.53 -5.56 5.66
N ASN A 226 0.84 -4.41 6.25
CA ASN A 226 -0.10 -3.34 6.49
C ASN A 226 -1.35 -3.90 7.19
N PRO A 227 -1.25 -4.24 8.48
CA PRO A 227 -2.35 -4.82 9.23
C PRO A 227 -3.57 -3.89 9.22
N ILE A 228 -4.73 -4.41 9.62
CA ILE A 228 -5.99 -3.64 9.56
C ILE A 228 -5.92 -2.31 10.32
N ILE A 229 -5.13 -2.23 11.40
CA ILE A 229 -4.89 -0.97 12.08
C ILE A 229 -4.31 0.11 11.15
N ALA A 230 -3.44 -0.23 10.19
CA ALA A 230 -2.92 0.74 9.21
C ALA A 230 -4.02 1.28 8.27
N CYS A 231 -5.03 0.47 7.96
CA CYS A 231 -6.20 0.93 7.19
C CYS A 231 -7.02 1.92 7.99
N LEU A 232 -7.33 1.54 9.24
CA LEU A 232 -8.14 2.33 10.15
C LEU A 232 -7.45 3.65 10.48
N ALA A 233 -6.11 3.65 10.62
CA ALA A 233 -5.21 4.76 10.93
C ALA A 233 -4.98 5.77 9.78
N GLY A 234 -5.83 5.78 8.75
CA GLY A 234 -5.74 6.72 7.63
C GLY A 234 -5.26 6.12 6.31
N GLY A 235 -4.77 4.87 6.30
CA GLY A 235 -4.39 4.20 5.06
C GLY A 235 -5.57 3.78 4.16
N ARG A 236 -6.80 3.76 4.69
CA ARG A 236 -8.05 3.61 3.93
C ARG A 236 -9.22 4.45 4.49
N ASN A 237 -8.95 5.30 5.49
CA ASN A 237 -9.94 6.16 6.12
C ASN A 237 -9.58 7.63 5.85
N LYS A 238 -10.27 8.25 4.90
CA LYS A 238 -9.95 9.61 4.42
C LYS A 238 -10.05 10.68 5.53
N ASN A 239 -10.98 10.53 6.47
CA ASN A 239 -11.13 11.45 7.58
C ASN A 239 -9.93 11.43 8.52
N LEU A 240 -9.40 10.23 8.81
CA LEU A 240 -8.24 10.10 9.68
C LEU A 240 -6.95 10.43 8.95
N ALA A 241 -6.87 10.15 7.65
CA ALA A 241 -5.77 10.61 6.80
C ALA A 241 -5.63 12.14 6.85
N ASP A 242 -6.72 12.87 6.59
CA ASP A 242 -6.75 14.35 6.68
C ASP A 242 -6.29 14.85 8.06
N HIS A 243 -6.75 14.20 9.14
CA HIS A 243 -6.32 14.57 10.48
C HIS A 243 -4.82 14.32 10.70
N ALA A 244 -4.29 13.18 10.25
CA ALA A 244 -2.87 12.86 10.34
C ALA A 244 -2.01 13.87 9.56
N TYR A 245 -2.49 14.32 8.39
CA TYR A 245 -1.82 15.36 7.61
C TYR A 245 -1.78 16.69 8.35
N GLN A 246 -2.87 17.08 9.01
CA GLN A 246 -2.91 18.30 9.84
C GLN A 246 -1.93 18.24 11.01
N ILE A 247 -1.86 17.10 11.71
CA ILE A 247 -0.90 16.89 12.80
C ILE A 247 0.52 17.00 12.27
N LEU A 248 0.86 16.27 11.20
CA LEU A 248 2.17 16.32 10.58
C LEU A 248 2.56 17.75 10.17
N ASN A 249 1.64 18.48 9.53
CA ASN A 249 1.91 19.85 9.12
C ASN A 249 2.14 20.79 10.31
N LYS A 250 1.32 20.68 11.36
CA LYS A 250 1.47 21.49 12.57
C LYS A 250 2.80 21.23 13.28
N GLU A 251 3.20 19.96 13.40
CA GLU A 251 4.49 19.59 14.00
C GLU A 251 5.70 20.08 13.20
N ASN A 252 5.53 20.27 11.90
CA ASN A 252 6.61 20.64 10.99
C ASN A 252 6.58 22.11 10.54
N GLU A 253 5.58 22.88 10.96
CA GLU A 253 5.45 24.31 10.67
C GLU A 253 6.67 25.14 11.11
N PRO A 254 7.24 24.97 12.33
CA PRO A 254 8.43 25.72 12.73
C PRO A 254 9.68 25.42 11.90
N PHE A 255 9.64 24.37 11.09
CA PHE A 255 10.73 23.92 10.24
C PHE A 255 10.51 24.26 8.76
N GLY A 256 9.48 25.03 8.42
CA GLY A 256 9.18 25.40 7.03
C GLY A 256 8.76 24.21 6.16
N LEU A 257 8.23 23.14 6.77
CA LEU A 257 7.91 21.89 6.09
C LEU A 257 6.42 21.57 6.22
N ARG A 258 5.80 21.21 5.10
CA ARG A 258 4.41 20.74 5.06
C ARG A 258 4.15 19.86 3.85
N ILE A 259 3.22 18.93 3.98
CA ILE A 259 2.52 18.36 2.85
C ILE A 259 1.35 19.27 2.46
N ARG A 260 1.13 19.41 1.16
CA ARG A 260 0.01 20.19 0.64
C ARG A 260 -1.18 19.26 0.41
N THR A 261 -2.33 19.59 0.95
CA THR A 261 -3.57 18.83 0.80
C THR A 261 -4.68 19.80 0.38
N PRO A 262 -5.74 19.33 -0.30
CA PRO A 262 -6.90 20.17 -0.57
C PRO A 262 -7.58 20.58 0.74
N HIS A 263 -8.25 21.73 0.73
CA HIS A 263 -9.14 22.09 1.83
C HIS A 263 -10.20 21.01 2.01
N THR A 264 -10.26 20.41 3.20
CA THR A 264 -11.10 19.25 3.49
C THR A 264 -12.04 19.56 4.65
N VAL A 265 -13.34 19.50 4.37
CA VAL A 265 -14.39 19.61 5.38
C VAL A 265 -14.87 18.20 5.73
N ARG A 266 -14.78 17.82 7.01
CA ARG A 266 -15.19 16.50 7.53
C ARG A 266 -16.62 16.56 8.06
N ASN A 267 -17.26 15.40 8.17
CA ASN A 267 -18.60 15.25 8.77
C ASN A 267 -19.70 16.11 8.11
N VAL A 268 -19.61 16.28 6.79
CA VAL A 268 -20.59 17.04 6.00
C VAL A 268 -21.93 16.32 5.97
N ARG A 269 -23.01 16.99 6.38
CA ARG A 269 -24.38 16.49 6.19
C ARG A 269 -24.83 16.76 4.77
N LYS A 270 -25.70 15.89 4.23
CA LYS A 270 -26.25 16.03 2.87
C LYS A 270 -26.91 17.40 2.65
N SER A 271 -27.58 17.95 3.66
CA SER A 271 -28.21 19.28 3.62
C SER A 271 -27.21 20.42 3.42
N ASP A 272 -25.97 20.24 3.85
CA ASP A 272 -24.98 21.31 3.93
C ASP A 272 -24.14 21.39 2.63
N VAL A 273 -24.25 20.38 1.75
CA VAL A 273 -23.45 20.24 0.53
C VAL A 273 -23.61 21.43 -0.41
N GLN A 274 -24.84 21.91 -0.64
CA GLN A 274 -25.07 23.03 -1.56
C GLN A 274 -24.40 24.31 -1.04
N HIS A 275 -24.63 24.64 0.23
CA HIS A 275 -24.04 25.81 0.85
C HIS A 275 -22.51 25.76 0.86
N LEU A 276 -21.93 24.59 1.13
CA LEU A 276 -20.48 24.39 1.07
C LEU A 276 -19.94 24.58 -0.35
N ASN A 277 -20.63 24.06 -1.37
CA ASN A 277 -20.22 24.24 -2.76
C ASN A 277 -20.17 25.73 -3.14
N GLU A 278 -21.19 26.49 -2.77
CA GLU A 278 -21.26 27.93 -3.00
C GLU A 278 -20.12 28.67 -2.27
N SER A 279 -19.85 28.31 -1.01
CA SER A 279 -18.76 28.92 -0.23
C SER A 279 -17.36 28.65 -0.79
N LEU A 280 -17.19 27.55 -1.53
CA LEU A 280 -15.94 27.13 -2.16
C LEU A 280 -15.81 27.60 -3.62
N GLY A 281 -16.72 28.45 -4.09
CA GLY A 281 -16.68 28.97 -5.46
C GLY A 281 -17.16 27.97 -6.52
N GLY A 282 -17.99 26.99 -6.15
CA GLY A 282 -18.64 26.06 -7.07
C GLY A 282 -17.84 24.82 -7.43
N HIS A 283 -16.67 24.62 -6.81
CA HIS A 283 -15.78 23.49 -7.10
C HIS A 283 -15.54 22.66 -5.84
N MET A 284 -16.24 21.52 -5.72
CA MET A 284 -16.11 20.60 -4.61
C MET A 284 -16.20 19.15 -5.07
N VAL A 285 -15.53 18.26 -4.35
CA VAL A 285 -15.68 16.80 -4.47
C VAL A 285 -16.16 16.26 -3.14
N VAL A 286 -17.27 15.52 -3.15
CA VAL A 286 -17.76 14.78 -1.97
C VAL A 286 -17.23 13.36 -2.05
N LYS A 287 -16.65 12.87 -0.95
CA LYS A 287 -16.13 11.49 -0.84
C LYS A 287 -16.65 10.80 0.41
N VAL A 288 -17.00 9.54 0.28
CA VAL A 288 -17.31 8.64 1.39
C VAL A 288 -16.00 8.21 2.06
N PRO A 289 -15.81 8.45 3.38
CA PRO A 289 -14.50 8.28 4.03
C PRO A 289 -13.87 6.89 3.93
N TYR A 290 -14.70 5.84 3.91
CA TYR A 290 -14.28 4.44 3.94
C TYR A 290 -14.25 3.78 2.55
N SER A 291 -14.71 4.48 1.53
CA SER A 291 -14.77 3.97 0.17
C SER A 291 -13.46 4.24 -0.58
N ASN A 292 -13.14 3.42 -1.57
CA ASN A 292 -11.89 3.46 -2.33
C ASN A 292 -12.13 3.17 -3.81
N ALA A 293 -11.07 3.32 -4.63
CA ALA A 293 -11.11 3.05 -6.08
C ALA A 293 -12.15 3.89 -6.84
N GLY A 294 -12.33 5.15 -6.44
CA GLY A 294 -13.26 6.08 -7.08
C GLY A 294 -14.74 5.76 -6.85
N GLN A 295 -15.06 4.80 -5.98
CA GLN A 295 -16.44 4.52 -5.57
C GLN A 295 -16.81 5.43 -4.39
N GLY A 296 -18.04 5.95 -4.38
CA GLY A 296 -18.55 6.83 -3.32
C GLY A 296 -17.87 8.19 -3.32
#